data_AF-A0A1E3FLI0-F1
#
_entry.id   AF-A0A1E3FLI0-F1
#
_cell.length_a   1.000
_cell.length_b   1.000
_cell.length_c   1.000
_cell.angle_alpha   90.00
_cell.angle_beta   90.00
_cell.angle_gamma   90.00
#
_symmetry.space_group_name_H-M   'P 1'
#
loop_
_entity.id
_entity.type
_entity.pdbx_description
1 polymer ?
#
loop_
_entity_poly.entity_id
_entity_poly.type
_entity_poly.pdbx_seq_one_letter_code
_entity_poly.pdbx_strand_id
1 'polypeptide(L)'
;MSILTRIEGGYLQVLRVIVLLFATAVLIGGVIFGAVALDARLSKPPKVDSAIQVDPASFAWENDAPAKAAPAADGAAAKDDGASPALRLSTQLSGIVQKHGRAALSPDYAVDRDAYEPSFQRVLNDDGHPEVAYYEQQIAYLDKVLSRPDVAASVKKKVTRHGDEYAREQAYTDVVSAVMRDFSQRYDARRTAIDNETKAAEETAAENGQTARYAGVAALVALYSFVSLAVLIILIRVERSIRSIARATHTTT
;
A
#
# COMPACT_ATOMS: atom_id res chain seq x y z
N MET A 1 8.62 65.95 40.29
CA MET A 1 8.37 64.56 39.85
C MET A 1 9.71 63.86 39.68
N SER A 2 10.00 62.85 40.51
CA SER A 2 11.35 62.29 40.58
C SER A 2 11.68 61.42 39.36
N ILE A 3 12.96 61.37 39.00
CA ILE A 3 13.49 60.58 37.89
C ILE A 3 13.12 59.08 38.02
N LEU A 4 12.93 58.59 39.25
CA LEU A 4 12.41 57.25 39.53
C LEU A 4 11.04 56.98 38.89
N THR A 5 10.10 57.93 38.94
CA THR A 5 8.75 57.72 38.36
C THR A 5 8.77 57.71 36.82
N ARG A 6 9.76 58.40 36.20
CA ARG A 6 10.00 58.36 34.75
C ARG A 6 10.65 57.04 34.31
N ILE A 7 11.62 56.53 35.09
CA ILE A 7 12.29 55.25 34.83
C ILE A 7 11.32 54.09 35.02
N GLU A 8 10.51 54.10 36.08
CA GLU A 8 9.50 53.07 36.36
C GLU A 8 8.40 53.04 35.28
N GLY A 9 8.01 54.20 34.75
CA GLY A 9 7.10 54.32 33.62
C GLY A 9 7.68 53.78 32.30
N GLY A 10 8.95 54.09 32.01
CA GLY A 10 9.66 53.62 30.82
C GLY A 10 9.97 52.12 30.85
N TYR A 11 10.38 51.59 32.00
CA TYR A 11 10.64 50.17 32.21
C TYR A 11 9.37 49.33 32.02
N LEU A 12 8.23 49.80 32.55
CA LEU A 12 6.91 49.18 32.31
C LEU A 12 6.49 49.20 30.84
N GLN A 13 6.90 50.23 30.08
CA GLN A 13 6.58 50.32 28.65
C GLN A 13 7.44 49.36 27.83
N VAL A 14 8.74 49.26 28.13
CA VAL A 14 9.67 48.29 27.50
C VAL A 14 9.24 46.86 27.80
N LEU A 15 8.92 46.55 29.07
CA LEU A 15 8.44 45.23 29.47
C LEU A 15 7.17 44.84 28.69
N ARG A 16 6.25 45.79 28.48
CA ARG A 16 5.03 45.56 27.70
C ARG A 16 5.31 45.26 26.23
N VAL A 17 6.28 45.94 25.61
CA VAL A 17 6.68 45.67 24.22
C VAL A 17 7.32 44.30 24.09
N ILE A 18 8.20 43.92 25.02
CA ILE A 18 8.84 42.60 25.05
C ILE A 18 7.78 41.49 25.21
N VAL A 19 6.85 41.66 26.14
CA VAL A 19 5.74 40.72 26.36
C VAL A 19 4.85 40.61 25.13
N LEU A 20 4.58 41.72 24.42
CA LEU A 20 3.82 41.72 23.18
C LEU A 20 4.54 40.94 22.08
N LEU A 21 5.85 41.16 21.90
CA LEU A 21 6.68 40.43 20.93
C LEU A 21 6.69 38.93 21.21
N PHE A 22 6.84 38.53 22.48
CA PHE A 22 6.73 37.13 22.88
C PHE A 22 5.35 36.55 22.58
N ALA A 23 4.27 37.27 22.90
CA ALA A 23 2.92 36.82 22.59
C ALA A 23 2.70 36.65 21.08
N THR A 24 3.23 37.55 20.26
CA THR A 24 3.18 37.45 18.79
C THR A 24 3.96 36.23 18.28
N ALA A 25 5.17 35.99 18.78
CA ALA A 25 5.97 34.83 18.39
C ALA A 25 5.29 33.51 18.77
N VAL A 26 4.72 33.43 19.98
CA VAL A 26 3.96 32.25 20.44
C VAL A 26 2.71 32.02 19.58
N LEU A 27 2.00 33.08 19.20
CA LEU A 27 0.82 32.98 18.34
C LEU A 27 1.18 32.49 16.93
N ILE A 28 2.25 33.03 16.32
CA ILE A 28 2.76 32.57 15.03
C ILE A 28 3.14 31.09 15.10
N GLY A 29 3.89 30.69 16.13
CA GLY A 29 4.24 29.29 16.37
C GLY A 29 3.00 28.40 16.48
N GLY A 30 2.01 28.80 17.28
CA GLY A 30 0.75 28.06 17.45
C GLY A 30 -0.04 27.89 16.15
N VAL A 31 -0.05 28.89 15.27
CA VAL A 31 -0.70 28.79 13.95
C VAL A 31 0.05 27.81 13.04
N ILE A 32 1.38 27.86 13.01
CA ILE A 32 2.20 26.93 12.20
C ILE A 32 2.00 25.50 12.68
N PHE A 33 2.13 25.24 13.98
CA PHE A 33 1.89 23.90 14.55
C PHE A 33 0.44 23.45 14.35
N GLY A 34 -0.53 24.36 14.43
CA GLY A 34 -1.93 24.06 14.16
C GLY A 34 -2.17 23.64 12.70
N ALA A 35 -1.53 24.32 11.74
CA ALA A 35 -1.62 23.96 10.32
C ALA A 35 -0.98 22.59 10.05
N VAL A 36 0.21 22.32 10.59
CA VAL A 36 0.88 21.01 10.48
C VAL A 36 0.05 19.90 11.10
N ALA A 37 -0.57 20.14 12.25
CA ALA A 37 -1.44 19.15 12.90
C ALA A 37 -2.67 18.83 12.06
N LEU A 38 -3.27 19.85 11.44
CA LEU A 38 -4.45 19.69 10.59
C LEU A 38 -4.11 18.92 9.30
N ASP A 39 -2.99 19.27 8.66
CA ASP A 39 -2.51 18.63 7.44
C ASP A 39 -2.18 17.15 7.68
N ALA A 40 -1.45 16.85 8.77
CA ALA A 40 -1.15 15.48 9.16
C ALA A 40 -2.41 14.66 9.51
N ARG A 41 -3.45 15.30 10.08
CA ARG A 41 -4.72 14.62 10.41
C ARG A 41 -5.59 14.37 9.18
N LEU A 42 -5.53 15.24 8.18
CA LEU A 42 -6.33 15.15 6.95
C LEU A 42 -5.65 14.31 5.87
N SER A 43 -4.33 14.12 5.98
CA SER A 43 -3.56 13.24 5.12
C SER A 43 -4.07 11.80 5.23
N LYS A 44 -4.66 11.30 4.15
CA LYS A 44 -5.11 9.91 4.07
C LYS A 44 -3.90 9.00 3.91
N PRO A 45 -3.90 7.81 4.53
CA PRO A 45 -2.87 6.82 4.28
C PRO A 45 -2.85 6.44 2.78
N PRO A 46 -1.67 6.16 2.21
CA PRO A 46 -1.59 5.72 0.83
C PRO A 46 -2.39 4.42 0.65
N LYS A 47 -3.23 4.38 -0.38
CA LYS A 47 -4.05 3.20 -0.70
C LYS A 47 -3.18 2.18 -1.42
N VAL A 48 -2.94 1.04 -0.77
CA VAL A 48 -2.25 -0.10 -1.39
C VAL A 48 -3.30 -0.97 -2.08
N ASP A 49 -3.07 -1.29 -3.35
CA ASP A 49 -3.92 -2.25 -4.08
C ASP A 49 -3.49 -3.67 -3.72
N SER A 50 -4.37 -4.39 -3.04
CA SER A 50 -4.11 -5.76 -2.56
C SER A 50 -4.27 -6.82 -3.66
N ALA A 51 -4.70 -6.45 -4.87
CA ALA A 51 -4.85 -7.40 -5.96
C ALA A 51 -3.49 -7.88 -6.48
N ILE A 52 -3.16 -9.15 -6.24
CA ILE A 52 -1.99 -9.80 -6.84
C ILE A 52 -2.35 -10.16 -8.29
N GLN A 53 -1.74 -9.46 -9.25
CA GLN A 53 -1.84 -9.78 -10.67
C GLN A 53 -0.44 -10.10 -11.21
N VAL A 54 -0.28 -11.27 -11.80
CA VAL A 54 0.97 -11.70 -12.46
C VAL A 54 0.80 -11.55 -13.97
N ASP A 55 1.65 -10.74 -14.60
CA ASP A 55 1.58 -10.47 -16.04
C ASP A 55 2.13 -11.66 -16.87
N PRO A 56 1.31 -12.33 -17.69
CA PRO A 56 1.76 -13.42 -18.57
C PRO A 56 2.71 -13.00 -19.68
N ALA A 57 2.72 -11.72 -20.07
CA ALA A 57 3.62 -11.21 -21.10
C ALA A 57 5.08 -11.19 -20.62
N SER A 58 5.29 -11.17 -19.30
CA SER A 58 6.60 -11.12 -18.67
C SER A 58 7.34 -12.47 -18.65
N PHE A 59 6.66 -13.56 -19.04
CA PHE A 59 7.30 -14.87 -19.23
C PHE A 59 8.25 -14.84 -20.42
N ALA A 60 9.47 -15.35 -20.22
CA ALA A 60 10.48 -15.48 -21.26
C ALA A 60 10.94 -16.95 -21.32
N TRP A 61 10.64 -17.62 -22.44
CA TRP A 61 11.17 -18.95 -22.71
C TRP A 61 12.50 -18.81 -23.44
N GLU A 62 13.57 -19.40 -22.89
CA GLU A 62 14.95 -19.48 -23.44
C GLU A 62 15.30 -18.46 -24.55
N ASN A 63 15.86 -17.29 -24.18
CA ASN A 63 16.72 -16.33 -24.92
C ASN A 63 16.59 -16.04 -26.43
N ASP A 64 15.57 -16.53 -27.14
CA ASP A 64 15.30 -16.15 -28.53
C ASP A 64 14.17 -15.08 -28.55
N ALA A 65 14.53 -13.83 -28.26
CA ALA A 65 13.61 -12.69 -28.45
C ALA A 65 13.72 -12.15 -29.91
N PRO A 66 12.62 -11.65 -30.50
CA PRO A 66 12.19 -10.30 -30.14
C PRO A 66 10.71 -10.18 -29.77
N ALA A 67 10.42 -9.07 -29.08
CA ALA A 67 9.27 -8.80 -28.25
C ALA A 67 7.96 -8.41 -28.98
N LYS A 68 6.91 -8.38 -28.14
CA LYS A 68 5.62 -7.66 -28.19
C LYS A 68 4.46 -8.32 -28.93
N ALA A 69 3.59 -8.96 -28.14
CA ALA A 69 2.16 -9.06 -28.43
C ALA A 69 1.37 -8.44 -27.25
N ALA A 70 0.40 -7.59 -27.59
CA ALA A 70 -0.50 -6.94 -26.63
C ALA A 70 -1.40 -7.98 -25.92
N PRO A 71 -1.83 -7.72 -24.68
CA PRO A 71 -2.67 -8.67 -23.95
C PRO A 71 -4.06 -8.74 -24.60
N ALA A 72 -4.48 -9.93 -25.00
CA ALA A 72 -5.89 -10.24 -25.15
C ALA A 72 -6.47 -10.46 -23.75
N ALA A 73 -7.24 -9.49 -23.28
CA ALA A 73 -8.12 -9.65 -22.15
C ALA A 73 -9.35 -10.45 -22.64
N ASP A 74 -9.50 -11.66 -22.15
CA ASP A 74 -10.80 -12.28 -21.87
C ASP A 74 -10.55 -13.47 -20.94
N GLY A 75 -10.66 -13.20 -19.64
CA GLY A 75 -10.75 -14.24 -18.62
C GLY A 75 -12.17 -14.75 -18.61
N ALA A 76 -12.43 -15.88 -19.27
CA ALA A 76 -13.67 -16.60 -19.07
C ALA A 76 -13.65 -17.20 -17.65
N ALA A 77 -14.30 -16.53 -16.71
CA ALA A 77 -14.66 -17.12 -15.44
C ALA A 77 -15.59 -18.32 -15.72
N ALA A 78 -15.12 -19.52 -15.39
CA ALA A 78 -15.94 -20.72 -15.49
C ALA A 78 -17.11 -20.60 -14.49
N LYS A 79 -18.32 -20.91 -14.97
CA LYS A 79 -19.54 -20.93 -14.17
C LYS A 79 -19.43 -21.93 -13.02
N ASP A 80 -20.08 -21.55 -11.93
CA ASP A 80 -20.20 -22.28 -10.68
C ASP A 80 -21.16 -23.46 -10.87
N ASP A 81 -20.60 -24.63 -11.17
CA ASP A 81 -21.30 -25.92 -11.10
C ASP A 81 -20.86 -26.57 -9.78
N GLY A 82 -21.79 -27.11 -8.98
CA GLY A 82 -21.62 -27.60 -7.59
C GLY A 82 -20.67 -28.79 -7.36
N ALA A 83 -19.57 -28.86 -8.11
CA ALA A 83 -18.45 -29.75 -7.94
C ALA A 83 -17.50 -29.27 -6.81
N SER A 84 -16.76 -30.20 -6.20
CA SER A 84 -15.74 -29.86 -5.21
C SER A 84 -14.68 -28.92 -5.81
N PRO A 85 -14.09 -27.98 -5.03
CA PRO A 85 -13.04 -27.09 -5.54
C PRO A 85 -11.85 -27.83 -6.16
N ALA A 86 -11.48 -28.99 -5.59
CA ALA A 86 -10.42 -29.85 -6.13
C ALA A 86 -10.78 -30.43 -7.50
N LEU A 87 -12.00 -30.93 -7.68
CA LEU A 87 -12.47 -31.46 -8.98
C LEU A 87 -12.52 -30.36 -10.04
N ARG A 88 -12.94 -29.14 -9.65
CA ARG A 88 -12.97 -27.98 -10.55
C ARG A 88 -11.56 -27.59 -11.02
N LEU A 89 -10.62 -27.44 -10.09
CA LEU A 89 -9.22 -27.12 -10.42
C LEU A 89 -8.58 -28.23 -11.27
N SER A 90 -8.84 -29.48 -10.94
CA SER A 90 -8.39 -30.64 -11.72
C SER A 90 -8.92 -30.60 -13.16
N THR A 91 -10.22 -30.33 -13.33
CA THR A 91 -10.87 -30.22 -14.64
C THR A 91 -10.28 -29.07 -15.46
N GLN A 92 -10.06 -27.92 -14.83
CA GLN A 92 -9.47 -26.77 -15.50
C GLN A 92 -8.02 -27.04 -15.93
N LEU A 93 -7.16 -27.54 -15.02
CA LEU A 93 -5.77 -27.82 -15.32
C LEU A 93 -5.64 -28.88 -16.42
N SER A 94 -6.33 -30.02 -16.29
CA SER A 94 -6.30 -31.08 -17.29
C SER A 94 -6.81 -30.60 -18.66
N GLY A 95 -7.88 -29.79 -18.68
CA GLY A 95 -8.40 -29.19 -19.91
C GLY A 95 -7.39 -28.27 -20.61
N ILE A 96 -6.68 -27.42 -19.86
CA ILE A 96 -5.64 -26.54 -20.42
C ILE A 96 -4.42 -27.34 -20.91
N VAL A 97 -3.94 -28.29 -20.10
CA VAL A 97 -2.79 -29.14 -20.47
C VAL A 97 -3.12 -29.98 -21.70
N GLN A 98 -4.34 -30.51 -21.80
CA GLN A 98 -4.78 -31.27 -22.97
C GLN A 98 -4.94 -30.39 -24.21
N LYS A 99 -5.56 -29.21 -24.09
CA LYS A 99 -5.74 -28.23 -25.18
C LYS A 99 -4.40 -27.90 -25.84
N HIS A 100 -3.39 -27.56 -25.05
CA HIS A 100 -2.07 -27.19 -25.55
C HIS A 100 -1.22 -28.39 -25.94
N GLY A 101 -1.38 -29.52 -25.24
CA GLY A 101 -0.71 -30.78 -25.57
C GLY A 101 -1.17 -31.32 -26.93
N ARG A 102 -2.44 -31.16 -27.28
CA ARG A 102 -2.94 -31.52 -28.62
C ARG A 102 -2.29 -30.72 -29.75
N ALA A 103 -1.96 -29.46 -29.49
CA ALA A 103 -1.29 -28.60 -30.45
C ALA A 103 0.23 -28.87 -30.54
N ALA A 104 0.85 -29.28 -29.44
CA ALA A 104 2.30 -29.46 -29.33
C ALA A 104 2.79 -30.90 -29.59
N LEU A 105 2.05 -31.91 -29.14
CA LEU A 105 2.42 -33.34 -29.17
C LEU A 105 1.74 -34.09 -30.31
N SER A 106 0.41 -34.22 -30.23
CA SER A 106 -0.42 -34.99 -31.16
C SER A 106 -1.90 -34.63 -30.98
N PRO A 107 -2.71 -34.57 -32.05
CA PRO A 107 -4.16 -34.34 -31.95
C PRO A 107 -4.88 -35.31 -31.00
N ASP A 108 -4.36 -36.53 -30.84
CA ASP A 108 -4.93 -37.58 -30.00
C ASP A 108 -4.47 -37.51 -28.53
N TYR A 109 -3.65 -36.52 -28.17
CA TYR A 109 -3.15 -36.36 -26.80
C TYR A 109 -4.32 -36.25 -25.80
N ALA A 110 -4.25 -37.08 -24.78
CA ALA A 110 -5.23 -37.20 -23.73
C ALA A 110 -4.56 -37.05 -22.36
N VAL A 111 -5.23 -36.35 -21.47
CA VAL A 111 -4.79 -36.15 -20.09
C VAL A 111 -5.82 -36.80 -19.20
N ASP A 112 -5.37 -37.66 -18.28
CA ASP A 112 -6.24 -38.21 -17.26
C ASP A 112 -6.58 -37.10 -16.25
N ARG A 113 -7.83 -36.65 -16.27
CA ARG A 113 -8.34 -35.63 -15.34
C ARG A 113 -8.29 -36.14 -13.91
N ASP A 114 -8.62 -37.41 -13.70
CA ASP A 114 -8.81 -37.93 -12.35
C ASP A 114 -7.45 -38.12 -11.63
N ALA A 115 -6.34 -38.04 -12.37
CA ALA A 115 -4.99 -38.05 -11.81
C ALA A 115 -4.64 -36.80 -10.97
N TYR A 116 -5.25 -35.64 -11.25
CA TYR A 116 -4.91 -34.38 -10.54
C TYR A 116 -5.80 -34.09 -9.34
N GLU A 117 -7.01 -34.65 -9.30
CA GLU A 117 -7.97 -34.39 -8.22
C GLU A 117 -7.43 -34.77 -6.83
N PRO A 118 -6.83 -35.95 -6.61
CA PRO A 118 -6.27 -36.31 -5.30
C PRO A 118 -5.15 -35.36 -4.84
N SER A 119 -4.41 -34.80 -5.79
CA SER A 119 -3.34 -33.84 -5.50
C SER A 119 -3.92 -32.52 -5.01
N PHE A 120 -4.95 -31.99 -5.68
CA PHE A 120 -5.65 -30.79 -5.23
C PHE A 120 -6.41 -31.03 -3.92
N GLN A 121 -7.04 -32.19 -3.72
CA GLN A 121 -7.68 -32.53 -2.46
C GLN A 121 -6.69 -32.52 -1.30
N ARG A 122 -5.50 -33.14 -1.48
CA ARG A 122 -4.46 -33.13 -0.44
C ARG A 122 -4.05 -31.70 -0.10
N VAL A 123 -3.72 -30.90 -1.10
CA VAL A 123 -3.18 -29.56 -0.88
C VAL A 123 -4.25 -28.61 -0.31
N LEU A 124 -5.52 -28.71 -0.74
CA LEU A 124 -6.59 -27.87 -0.19
C LEU A 124 -7.03 -28.27 1.23
N ASN A 125 -6.67 -29.47 1.69
CA ASN A 125 -6.96 -29.93 3.05
C ASN A 125 -5.83 -29.61 4.05
N ASP A 126 -4.69 -29.10 3.58
CA ASP A 126 -3.56 -28.74 4.44
C ASP A 126 -3.75 -27.35 5.07
N ASP A 127 -3.52 -27.22 6.38
CA ASP A 127 -3.55 -25.94 7.08
C ASP A 127 -2.38 -25.06 6.60
N GLY A 128 -2.70 -23.98 5.88
CA GLY A 128 -1.71 -23.06 5.29
C GLY A 128 -1.60 -23.11 3.77
N HIS A 129 -2.49 -23.84 3.09
CA HIS A 129 -2.56 -23.81 1.64
C HIS A 129 -2.92 -22.41 1.08
N PRO A 130 -2.39 -22.04 -0.10
CA PRO A 130 -2.87 -20.89 -0.85
C PRO A 130 -4.37 -21.03 -1.14
N GLU A 131 -5.12 -19.93 -1.10
CA GLU A 131 -6.54 -19.94 -1.43
C GLU A 131 -6.80 -20.53 -2.83
N VAL A 132 -8.00 -21.07 -3.05
CA VAL A 132 -8.42 -21.62 -4.37
C VAL A 132 -8.15 -20.62 -5.51
N ALA A 133 -8.31 -19.33 -5.25
CA ALA A 133 -8.03 -18.26 -6.20
C ALA A 133 -6.57 -18.25 -6.71
N TYR A 134 -5.59 -18.65 -5.89
CA TYR A 134 -4.19 -18.80 -6.32
C TYR A 134 -4.07 -19.84 -7.43
N TYR A 135 -4.70 -21.00 -7.26
CA TYR A 135 -4.64 -22.08 -8.25
C TYR A 135 -5.40 -21.72 -9.52
N GLU A 136 -6.54 -21.03 -9.41
CA GLU A 136 -7.26 -20.51 -10.58
C GLU A 136 -6.42 -19.51 -11.37
N GLN A 137 -5.73 -18.58 -10.69
CA GLN A 137 -4.82 -17.65 -11.33
C GLN A 137 -3.63 -18.36 -11.97
N GLN A 138 -3.07 -19.38 -11.33
CA GLN A 138 -1.97 -20.18 -11.88
C GLN A 138 -2.39 -20.91 -13.16
N ILE A 139 -3.58 -21.52 -13.18
CA ILE A 139 -4.11 -22.22 -14.36
C ILE A 139 -4.41 -21.22 -15.48
N ALA A 140 -5.00 -20.06 -15.17
CA ALA A 140 -5.25 -19.02 -16.15
C ALA A 140 -3.95 -18.42 -16.72
N TYR A 141 -2.92 -18.28 -15.88
CA TYR A 141 -1.59 -17.86 -16.29
C TYR A 141 -0.97 -18.88 -17.26
N LEU A 142 -1.07 -20.18 -16.94
CA LEU A 142 -0.61 -21.27 -17.79
C LEU A 142 -1.28 -21.22 -19.17
N ASP A 143 -2.62 -21.09 -19.24
CA ASP A 143 -3.33 -21.01 -20.53
C ASP A 143 -2.87 -19.81 -21.35
N LYS A 144 -2.71 -18.64 -20.72
CA LYS A 144 -2.24 -17.43 -21.40
C LYS A 144 -0.81 -17.56 -21.92
N VAL A 145 0.10 -18.11 -21.13
CA VAL A 145 1.50 -18.31 -21.53
C VAL A 145 1.61 -19.33 -22.66
N LEU A 146 0.93 -20.47 -22.57
CA LEU A 146 0.97 -21.49 -23.62
C LEU A 146 0.25 -21.07 -24.91
N SER A 147 -0.74 -20.18 -24.81
CA SER A 147 -1.41 -19.59 -25.97
C SER A 147 -0.55 -18.57 -26.73
N ARG A 148 0.55 -18.10 -26.13
CA ARG A 148 1.43 -17.12 -26.79
C ARG A 148 2.14 -17.76 -28.00
N PRO A 149 2.11 -17.13 -29.20
CA PRO A 149 2.68 -17.74 -30.40
C PRO A 149 4.19 -18.06 -30.30
N ASP A 150 4.97 -17.19 -29.66
CA ASP A 150 6.41 -17.37 -29.43
C ASP A 150 6.70 -18.57 -28.52
N VAL A 151 5.92 -18.71 -27.44
CA VAL A 151 6.02 -19.84 -26.51
C VAL A 151 5.56 -21.12 -27.19
N ALA A 152 4.37 -21.14 -27.81
CA ALA A 152 3.83 -22.31 -28.50
C ALA A 152 4.77 -22.86 -29.58
N ALA A 153 5.37 -21.98 -30.38
CA ALA A 153 6.36 -22.36 -31.38
C ALA A 153 7.62 -22.98 -30.74
N SER A 154 8.10 -22.39 -29.65
CA SER A 154 9.28 -22.88 -28.93
C SER A 154 9.03 -24.22 -28.24
N VAL A 155 7.84 -24.41 -27.66
CA VAL A 155 7.39 -25.68 -27.07
C VAL A 155 7.34 -26.76 -28.14
N LYS A 156 6.70 -26.47 -29.28
CA LYS A 156 6.65 -27.41 -30.40
C LYS A 156 8.05 -27.79 -30.88
N LYS A 157 8.95 -26.82 -31.04
CA LYS A 157 10.36 -27.06 -31.42
C LYS A 157 11.11 -27.93 -30.40
N LYS A 158 10.86 -27.74 -29.10
CA LYS A 158 11.49 -28.54 -28.04
C LYS A 158 10.98 -29.98 -28.06
N VAL A 159 9.66 -30.15 -28.14
CA VAL A 159 9.01 -31.46 -28.20
C VAL A 159 9.44 -32.22 -29.45
N THR A 160 9.38 -31.63 -30.64
CA THR A 160 9.68 -32.34 -31.90
C THR A 160 11.16 -32.73 -32.08
N ARG A 161 12.07 -32.25 -31.23
CA ARG A 161 13.47 -32.73 -31.19
C ARG A 161 13.60 -34.15 -30.65
N HIS A 162 12.59 -34.65 -29.95
CA HIS A 162 12.59 -36.00 -29.40
C HIS A 162 11.85 -36.97 -30.34
N GLY A 163 12.51 -38.08 -30.67
CA GLY A 163 11.95 -39.11 -31.56
C GLY A 163 10.99 -40.09 -30.87
N ASP A 164 11.07 -40.19 -29.54
CA ASP A 164 10.25 -41.08 -28.72
C ASP A 164 9.07 -40.33 -28.09
N GLU A 165 7.93 -41.00 -27.95
CA GLU A 165 6.69 -40.41 -27.43
C GLU A 165 6.80 -40.05 -25.94
N TYR A 166 7.41 -40.91 -25.13
CA TYR A 166 7.62 -40.64 -23.71
C TYR A 166 8.54 -39.44 -23.49
N ALA A 167 9.64 -39.35 -24.25
CA ALA A 167 10.54 -38.19 -24.19
C ALA A 167 9.86 -36.88 -24.62
N ARG A 168 8.91 -36.94 -25.56
CA ARG A 168 8.10 -35.80 -25.99
C ARG A 168 7.14 -35.33 -24.89
N GLU A 169 6.45 -36.25 -24.25
CA GLU A 169 5.56 -35.96 -23.13
C GLU A 169 6.31 -35.40 -21.92
N GLN A 170 7.49 -35.95 -21.62
CA GLN A 170 8.36 -35.44 -20.56
C GLN A 170 8.80 -34.00 -20.86
N ALA A 171 9.24 -33.72 -22.09
CA ALA A 171 9.63 -32.38 -22.51
C ALA A 171 8.46 -31.37 -22.43
N TYR A 172 7.24 -31.79 -22.74
CA TYR A 172 6.04 -30.97 -22.57
C TYR A 172 5.70 -30.74 -21.09
N THR A 173 5.79 -31.78 -20.27
CA THR A 173 5.57 -31.69 -18.81
C THR A 173 6.59 -30.76 -18.15
N ASP A 174 7.85 -30.77 -18.60
CA ASP A 174 8.89 -29.85 -18.14
C ASP A 174 8.54 -28.38 -18.46
N VAL A 175 7.95 -28.12 -19.62
CA VAL A 175 7.47 -26.77 -19.99
C VAL A 175 6.35 -26.35 -19.05
N VAL A 176 5.31 -27.19 -18.88
CA VAL A 176 4.16 -26.88 -18.01
C VAL A 176 4.66 -26.59 -16.59
N SER A 177 5.56 -27.43 -16.06
CA SER A 177 6.17 -27.26 -14.74
C SER A 177 6.97 -25.97 -14.63
N ALA A 178 7.72 -25.59 -15.67
CA ALA A 178 8.48 -24.35 -15.69
C ALA A 178 7.58 -23.11 -15.70
N VAL A 179 6.47 -23.13 -16.45
CA VAL A 179 5.48 -22.04 -16.46
C VAL A 179 4.80 -21.91 -15.10
N MET A 180 4.40 -23.02 -14.49
CA MET A 180 3.76 -23.01 -13.16
C MET A 180 4.71 -22.52 -12.06
N ARG A 181 6.01 -22.84 -12.17
CA ARG A 181 7.07 -22.35 -11.26
C ARG A 181 7.37 -20.86 -11.47
N ASP A 182 7.39 -20.36 -12.70
CA ASP A 182 7.55 -18.93 -12.96
C ASP A 182 6.37 -18.13 -12.36
N PHE A 183 5.14 -18.63 -12.49
CA PHE A 183 3.99 -18.03 -11.80
C PHE A 183 4.18 -17.98 -10.29
N SER A 184 4.57 -19.09 -9.64
CA SER A 184 4.72 -19.11 -8.18
C SER A 184 5.78 -18.12 -7.71
N GLN A 185 6.94 -18.06 -8.37
CA GLN A 185 8.00 -17.11 -8.05
C GLN A 185 7.56 -15.65 -8.19
N ARG A 186 6.84 -15.32 -9.27
CA ARG A 186 6.33 -13.96 -9.48
C ARG A 186 5.20 -13.61 -8.53
N TYR A 187 4.34 -14.56 -8.23
CA TYR A 187 3.26 -14.38 -7.26
C TYR A 187 3.84 -14.06 -5.88
N ASP A 188 4.82 -14.83 -5.40
CA ASP A 188 5.47 -14.60 -4.11
C ASP A 188 6.23 -13.27 -4.08
N ALA A 189 6.91 -12.91 -5.18
CA ALA A 189 7.58 -11.61 -5.30
C ALA A 189 6.57 -10.46 -5.24
N ARG A 190 5.41 -10.58 -5.93
CA ARG A 190 4.38 -9.55 -5.93
C ARG A 190 3.67 -9.47 -4.57
N ARG A 191 3.41 -10.59 -3.92
CA ARG A 191 2.88 -10.65 -2.56
C ARG A 191 3.82 -9.96 -1.58
N THR A 192 5.11 -10.28 -1.63
CA THR A 192 6.13 -9.63 -0.80
C THR A 192 6.20 -8.12 -1.06
N ALA A 193 6.08 -7.69 -2.32
CA ALA A 193 6.05 -6.26 -2.65
C ALA A 193 4.82 -5.56 -2.05
N ILE A 194 3.63 -6.15 -2.16
CA ILE A 194 2.39 -5.61 -1.57
C ILE A 194 2.48 -5.59 -0.04
N ASP A 195 3.03 -6.63 0.59
CA ASP A 195 3.23 -6.66 2.04
C ASP A 195 4.18 -5.55 2.50
N ASN A 196 5.25 -5.28 1.74
CA ASN A 196 6.17 -4.17 2.03
C ASN A 196 5.53 -2.80 1.80
N GLU A 197 4.77 -2.62 0.70
CA GLU A 197 4.01 -1.40 0.44
C GLU A 197 2.97 -1.14 1.54
N THR A 198 2.31 -2.20 2.02
CA THR A 198 1.34 -2.12 3.11
C THR A 198 2.01 -1.71 4.42
N LYS A 199 3.14 -2.33 4.79
CA LYS A 199 3.91 -1.93 5.97
C LYS A 199 4.38 -0.47 5.88
N ALA A 200 4.89 -0.03 4.73
CA ALA A 200 5.29 1.35 4.53
C ALA A 200 4.10 2.32 4.62
N ALA A 201 2.93 1.92 4.12
CA ALA A 201 1.70 2.69 4.25
C ALA A 201 1.23 2.80 5.72
N GLU A 202 1.34 1.72 6.49
CA GLU A 202 1.05 1.70 7.93
C GLU A 202 2.02 2.57 8.73
N GLU A 203 3.32 2.52 8.43
CA GLU A 203 4.35 3.38 9.04
C GLU A 203 4.04 4.86 8.75
N THR A 204 3.76 5.20 7.50
CA THR A 204 3.37 6.58 7.12
C THR A 204 2.11 7.04 7.84
N ALA A 205 1.12 6.16 7.98
CA ALA A 205 -0.11 6.46 8.72
C ALA A 205 0.16 6.71 10.22
N ALA A 206 1.05 5.91 10.82
CA ALA A 206 1.46 6.05 12.20
C ALA A 206 2.23 7.35 12.45
N GLU A 207 3.16 7.70 11.56
CA GLU A 207 3.91 8.96 11.58
C GLU A 207 3.00 10.18 11.48
N ASN A 208 2.05 10.17 10.54
CA ASN A 208 1.04 11.23 10.40
C ASN A 208 0.18 11.34 11.66
N GLY A 209 -0.21 10.21 12.26
CA GLY A 209 -0.94 10.19 13.53
C GLY A 209 -0.16 10.79 14.70
N GLN A 210 1.14 10.47 14.82
CA GLN A 210 2.02 11.05 15.85
C GLN A 210 2.25 12.54 15.62
N THR A 211 2.55 12.94 14.38
CA THR A 211 2.76 14.33 13.99
C THR A 211 1.52 15.17 14.30
N ALA A 212 0.33 14.68 13.94
CA ALA A 212 -0.93 15.33 14.27
C ALA A 212 -1.13 15.53 15.78
N ARG A 213 -0.76 14.53 16.60
CA ARG A 213 -0.86 14.61 18.07
C ARG A 213 0.14 15.62 18.64
N TYR A 214 1.42 15.52 18.31
CA TYR A 214 2.45 16.40 18.86
C TYR A 214 2.27 17.85 18.42
N ALA A 215 2.02 18.09 17.13
CA ALA A 215 1.77 19.42 16.60
C ALA A 215 0.44 19.99 17.16
N GLY A 216 -0.58 19.17 17.34
CA GLY A 216 -1.85 19.58 17.96
C GLY A 216 -1.70 19.99 19.42
N VAL A 217 -0.93 19.22 20.21
CA VAL A 217 -0.60 19.57 21.61
C VAL A 217 0.23 20.86 21.66
N ALA A 218 1.24 21.00 20.80
CA ALA A 218 2.06 22.21 20.73
C ALA A 218 1.23 23.45 20.39
N ALA A 219 0.29 23.33 19.44
CA ALA A 219 -0.65 24.40 19.09
C ALA A 219 -1.56 24.78 20.26
N LEU A 220 -2.10 23.80 20.99
CA LEU A 220 -2.92 24.04 22.19
C LEU A 220 -2.12 24.73 23.31
N VAL A 221 -0.89 24.30 23.57
CA VAL A 221 -0.01 24.92 24.57
C VAL A 221 0.32 26.36 24.19
N ALA A 222 0.61 26.62 22.93
CA ALA A 222 0.87 27.96 22.41
C ALA A 222 -0.36 28.87 22.57
N LEU A 223 -1.55 28.37 22.23
CA LEU A 223 -2.80 29.12 22.34
C LEU A 223 -3.16 29.42 23.80
N TYR A 224 -3.00 28.44 24.70
CA TYR A 224 -3.20 28.63 26.14
C TYR A 224 -2.22 29.66 26.73
N SER A 225 -0.96 29.60 26.32
CA SER A 225 0.09 30.52 26.74
C SER A 225 -0.19 31.95 26.24
N PHE A 226 -0.65 32.10 24.99
CA PHE A 226 -1.07 33.39 24.45
C PHE A 226 -2.26 33.98 25.23
N VAL A 227 -3.31 33.19 25.50
CA VAL A 227 -4.46 33.66 26.27
C VAL A 227 -4.06 34.07 27.68
N SER A 228 -3.22 33.27 28.35
CA SER A 228 -2.71 33.59 29.69
C SER A 228 -1.90 34.89 29.71
N LEU A 229 -1.06 35.11 28.69
CA LEU A 229 -0.32 36.36 28.48
C LEU A 229 -1.25 37.55 28.25
N ALA A 230 -2.28 37.39 27.41
CA ALA A 230 -3.27 38.44 27.14
C ALA A 230 -4.03 38.83 28.42
N VAL A 231 -4.46 37.84 29.21
CA VAL A 231 -5.13 38.07 30.51
C VAL A 231 -4.19 38.82 31.47
N LEU A 232 -2.91 38.43 31.55
CA LEU A 232 -1.92 39.12 32.38
C LEU A 232 -1.76 40.59 31.98
N ILE A 233 -1.67 40.87 30.66
CA ILE A 233 -1.58 42.24 30.14
C ILE A 233 -2.82 43.05 30.51
N ILE A 234 -4.02 42.45 30.44
CA ILE A 234 -5.28 43.09 30.82
C ILE A 234 -5.29 43.39 32.32
N LEU A 235 -4.93 42.42 33.17
CA LEU A 235 -4.89 42.60 34.63
C LEU A 235 -3.93 43.71 35.05
N ILE A 236 -2.71 43.76 34.47
CA ILE A 236 -1.75 44.84 34.72
C ILE A 236 -2.35 46.21 34.33
N ARG A 237 -3.10 46.27 33.22
CA ARG A 237 -3.75 47.51 32.76
C ARG A 237 -4.88 47.94 33.68
N VAL A 238 -5.70 46.99 34.16
CA VAL A 238 -6.79 47.23 35.11
C VAL A 238 -6.24 47.71 36.45
N GLU A 239 -5.22 47.05 37.01
CA GLU A 239 -4.54 47.51 38.24
C GLU A 239 -4.05 48.95 38.10
N ARG A 240 -3.41 49.28 36.98
CA ARG A 240 -2.88 50.64 36.73
C ARG A 240 -4.01 51.66 36.62
N SER A 241 -5.13 51.29 36.02
CA SER A 241 -6.34 52.13 35.94
C SER A 241 -6.95 52.38 37.32
N ILE A 242 -7.09 51.35 38.16
CA ILE A 242 -7.60 51.48 39.52
C ILE A 242 -6.67 52.34 40.37
N ARG A 243 -5.35 52.10 40.29
CA ARG A 243 -4.34 52.87 41.02
C ARG A 243 -4.28 54.34 40.57
N SER A 244 -4.56 54.60 39.30
CA SER A 244 -4.72 55.96 38.75
C SER A 244 -5.96 56.66 39.32
N ILE A 245 -7.10 55.97 39.33
CA ILE A 245 -8.35 56.52 39.87
C ILE A 245 -8.22 56.78 41.37
N ALA A 246 -7.70 55.82 42.14
CA ALA A 246 -7.49 55.98 43.59
C ALA A 246 -6.56 57.15 43.95
N ARG A 247 -5.52 57.41 43.14
CA ARG A 247 -4.66 58.60 43.33
C ARG A 247 -5.39 59.90 43.00
N ALA A 248 -6.23 59.91 41.97
CA ALA A 248 -7.03 61.09 41.63
C ALA A 248 -8.05 61.42 42.71
N THR A 249 -8.68 60.42 43.33
CA THR A 249 -9.66 60.60 44.40
C THR A 249 -9.03 61.12 45.70
N HIS A 250 -7.80 60.69 46.03
CA HIS A 250 -7.08 61.16 47.23
C HIS A 250 -6.54 62.59 47.13
N THR A 251 -6.38 63.16 45.92
CA THR A 251 -5.96 64.56 45.73
C THR A 251 -7.11 65.57 45.79
N THR A 252 -8.36 65.12 45.87
CA THR A 252 -9.57 65.97 45.88
C THR A 252 -10.22 66.16 47.25
N THR A 253 -9.57 65.71 48.33
CA THR A 253 -9.94 65.99 49.73
C THR A 253 -8.83 66.78 50.39
#